data_AF-S2KZ21-F1
#
_entry.id   AF-S2KZ21-F1
#
_cell.length_a   1.000
_cell.length_b   1.000
_cell.length_c   1.000
_cell.angle_alpha   90.00
_cell.angle_beta   90.00
_cell.angle_gamma   90.00
#
_symmetry.space_group_name_H-M   'P 1'
#
loop_
_entity.id
_entity.type
_entity.pdbx_description
1 polymer ?
#
loop_
_entity_poly.entity_id
_entity_poly.type
_entity_poly.pdbx_seq_one_letter_code
_entity_poly.pdbx_strand_id
1 'polypeptide(L)'
;MNLNRAYILLGIFYSLLVLLGAIALLIGAGSPMSLIQVAIGALTVIGLWGYILDKGFLNPRIWRQLAYALGAGIVLQLVATFTASLSSVDITWMLISAVFSALVIFILHQYGDRDQELWATPEEIEGGRVLGELLSQQQELVMEKQEQDRQAIVNVSKVGERYRASVVRARGEAEERFEEHFSSLSTLAFFIEKYTCITIGDFGHKYAVSPMSIA
;
A
#
# COMPACT_ATOMS: atom_id res chain seq x y z
N MET A 1 10.78 10.74 22.46
CA MET A 1 11.60 10.14 21.38
C MET A 1 10.69 9.99 20.18
N ASN A 2 10.96 10.65 19.05
CA ASN A 2 10.00 10.77 17.94
C ASN A 2 10.01 9.48 17.10
N LEU A 3 8.84 8.89 16.81
CA LEU A 3 8.71 7.59 16.09
C LEU A 3 9.52 7.57 14.78
N ASN A 4 9.55 8.70 14.07
CA ASN A 4 10.36 8.89 12.87
C ASN A 4 11.86 8.63 13.09
N ARG A 5 12.44 9.08 14.22
CA ARG A 5 13.86 8.82 14.53
C ARG A 5 14.14 7.34 14.75
N ALA A 6 13.19 6.59 15.30
CA ALA A 6 13.34 5.15 15.48
C ALA A 6 13.35 4.43 14.12
N TYR A 7 12.48 4.82 13.18
CA TYR A 7 12.51 4.28 11.83
C TYR A 7 13.80 4.62 11.06
N ILE A 8 14.31 5.85 11.20
CA ILE A 8 15.60 6.23 10.60
C ILE A 8 16.75 5.36 11.16
N LEU A 9 16.80 5.17 12.48
CA LEU A 9 17.79 4.28 13.11
C LEU A 9 17.66 2.85 12.61
N LEU A 10 16.43 2.36 12.45
CA LEU A 10 16.16 1.03 11.87
C LEU A 10 16.68 0.94 10.44
N GLY A 11 16.43 1.94 9.60
CA GLY A 11 16.93 2.05 8.23
C GLY A 11 18.45 2.00 8.17
N ILE A 12 19.12 2.78 9.02
CA ILE A 12 20.59 2.77 9.14
C ILE A 12 21.10 1.39 9.57
N PHE A 13 20.48 0.79 10.58
CA PHE A 13 20.85 -0.53 11.10
C PHE A 13 20.78 -1.61 10.01
N TYR A 14 19.66 -1.70 9.28
CA TYR A 14 19.54 -2.68 8.18
C TYR A 14 20.48 -2.39 7.01
N SER A 15 20.73 -1.12 6.72
CA SER A 15 21.71 -0.73 5.69
C SER A 15 23.13 -1.21 6.05
N LEU A 16 23.51 -1.09 7.33
CA LEU A 16 24.79 -1.60 7.83
C LEU A 16 24.88 -3.12 7.74
N LEU A 17 23.80 -3.85 8.05
CA LEU A 17 23.79 -5.31 7.91
C LEU A 17 24.02 -5.76 6.47
N VAL A 18 23.38 -5.11 5.49
CA VAL A 18 23.59 -5.39 4.07
C VAL A 18 25.01 -5.06 3.65
N LEU A 19 25.56 -3.94 4.12
CA LEU A 19 26.94 -3.54 3.83
C LEU A 19 27.94 -4.57 4.37
N LEU A 20 27.76 -5.05 5.59
CA LEU A 20 28.60 -6.10 6.17
C LEU A 20 28.49 -7.41 5.38
N GLY A 21 27.29 -7.79 4.96
CA GLY A 21 27.09 -8.94 4.07
C GLY A 21 27.80 -8.79 2.73
N ALA A 22 27.75 -7.61 2.12
CA ALA A 22 28.45 -7.31 0.88
C ALA A 22 29.98 -7.38 1.05
N ILE A 23 30.53 -6.84 2.14
CA ILE A 23 31.96 -6.94 2.46
C ILE A 23 32.37 -8.41 2.63
N ALA A 24 31.56 -9.21 3.33
CA ALA A 24 31.81 -10.64 3.52
C ALA A 24 31.88 -11.41 2.18
N LEU A 25 31.04 -11.06 1.20
CA LEU A 25 31.11 -11.62 -0.15
C LEU A 25 32.41 -11.25 -0.85
N LEU A 26 32.85 -9.99 -0.75
CA LEU A 26 34.05 -9.49 -1.44
C LEU A 26 35.34 -10.12 -0.92
N ILE A 27 35.41 -10.44 0.37
CA ILE A 27 36.56 -11.14 0.96
C ILE A 27 36.55 -12.66 0.74
N GLY A 28 35.59 -13.17 -0.04
CA GLY A 28 35.50 -14.59 -0.39
C GLY A 28 34.90 -15.48 0.71
N ALA A 29 34.31 -14.90 1.77
CA ALA A 29 33.64 -15.64 2.84
C ALA A 29 32.21 -16.08 2.47
N GLY A 30 31.81 -15.90 1.21
CA GLY A 30 30.44 -16.08 0.72
C GLY A 30 30.19 -17.38 -0.03
N SER A 31 28.98 -17.91 0.10
CA SER A 31 28.39 -18.90 -0.80
C SER A 31 27.51 -18.22 -1.88
N PRO A 32 27.17 -18.89 -2.99
CA PRO A 32 26.16 -18.37 -3.94
C PRO A 32 24.83 -18.02 -3.27
N MET A 33 24.45 -18.75 -2.20
CA MET A 33 23.27 -18.46 -1.40
C MET A 33 23.38 -17.11 -0.67
N SER A 34 24.57 -16.75 -0.17
CA SER A 34 24.78 -15.45 0.47
C SER A 34 24.65 -14.27 -0.49
N LEU A 35 24.94 -14.45 -1.79
CA LEU A 35 24.69 -13.41 -2.79
C LEU A 35 23.19 -13.10 -2.91
N ILE A 36 22.35 -14.14 -2.97
CA ILE A 36 20.89 -14.01 -3.03
C ILE A 36 20.37 -13.33 -1.75
N GLN A 37 20.86 -13.74 -0.59
CA GLN A 37 20.46 -13.13 0.70
C GLN A 37 20.83 -11.65 0.78
N VAL A 38 22.03 -11.26 0.36
CA VAL A 38 22.46 -9.85 0.32
C VAL A 38 21.62 -9.05 -0.67
N ALA A 39 21.28 -9.61 -1.84
CA ALA A 39 20.42 -8.95 -2.81
C ALA A 39 18.99 -8.73 -2.27
N ILE A 40 18.40 -9.74 -1.63
CA ILE A 40 17.09 -9.63 -0.97
C ILE A 40 17.15 -8.61 0.18
N GLY A 41 18.22 -8.62 0.97
CA GLY A 41 18.46 -7.65 2.04
C GLY A 41 18.57 -6.22 1.50
N ALA A 42 19.30 -6.02 0.40
CA ALA A 42 19.42 -4.71 -0.25
C ALA A 42 18.05 -4.22 -0.75
N LEU A 43 17.27 -5.08 -1.42
CA LEU A 43 15.92 -4.75 -1.86
C LEU A 43 15.03 -4.37 -0.67
N THR A 44 15.11 -5.12 0.41
CA THR A 44 14.40 -4.87 1.66
C THR A 44 14.74 -3.51 2.26
N VAL A 45 16.03 -3.14 2.28
CA VAL A 45 16.51 -1.82 2.73
C VAL A 45 15.98 -0.70 1.83
N ILE A 46 15.92 -0.91 0.51
CA ILE A 46 15.33 0.07 -0.43
C ILE A 46 13.86 0.30 -0.08
N GLY A 47 13.07 -0.75 0.15
CA GLY A 47 11.66 -0.62 0.53
C GLY A 47 11.49 0.09 1.88
N LEU A 48 12.37 -0.21 2.85
CA LEU A 48 12.38 0.46 4.15
C LEU A 48 12.68 1.96 4.02
N TRP A 49 13.67 2.35 3.22
CA TRP A 49 13.94 3.77 2.95
C TRP A 49 12.82 4.44 2.15
N GLY A 50 12.19 3.72 1.23
CA GLY A 50 11.00 4.19 0.52
C GLY A 50 9.87 4.55 1.49
N TYR A 51 9.62 3.68 2.47
CA TYR A 51 8.65 3.95 3.53
C TYR A 51 9.04 5.14 4.41
N ILE A 52 10.29 5.22 4.85
CA ILE A 52 10.79 6.30 5.72
C ILE A 52 10.74 7.67 5.03
N LEU A 53 11.07 7.71 3.74
CA LEU A 53 11.12 8.93 2.94
C LEU A 53 9.78 9.30 2.31
N ASP A 54 8.76 8.46 2.50
CA ASP A 54 7.44 8.58 1.85
C ASP A 54 7.58 8.74 0.33
N LYS A 55 8.39 7.88 -0.29
CA LYS A 55 8.62 7.85 -1.74
C LYS A 55 8.29 6.49 -2.34
N GLY A 56 7.52 6.48 -3.42
CA GLY A 56 7.21 5.28 -4.18
C GLY A 56 8.41 4.81 -4.98
N PHE A 57 9.07 3.74 -4.54
CA PHE A 57 10.08 3.02 -5.32
C PHE A 57 9.44 1.74 -5.86
N LEU A 58 9.71 1.38 -7.12
CA LEU A 58 9.13 0.19 -7.76
C LEU A 58 7.58 0.17 -7.70
N ASN A 59 6.97 -1.02 -7.78
CA ASN A 59 5.53 -1.22 -7.77
C ASN A 59 5.06 -1.70 -6.39
N PRO A 60 3.95 -1.17 -5.83
CA PRO A 60 3.42 -1.59 -4.52
C PRO A 60 3.21 -3.11 -4.40
N ARG A 61 2.81 -3.76 -5.51
CA ARG A 61 2.61 -5.22 -5.55
C ARG A 61 3.89 -6.00 -5.24
N ILE A 62 5.04 -5.51 -5.70
CA ILE A 62 6.33 -6.17 -5.49
C ILE A 62 6.67 -6.18 -4.00
N TRP A 63 6.46 -5.07 -3.30
CA TRP A 63 6.74 -4.96 -1.86
C TRP A 63 5.87 -5.87 -1.02
N ARG A 64 4.58 -5.94 -1.36
CA ARG A 64 3.64 -6.81 -0.66
C ARG A 64 3.92 -8.29 -0.91
N GLN A 65 4.25 -8.66 -2.15
CA GLN A 65 4.70 -10.03 -2.48
C GLN A 65 6.01 -10.39 -1.79
N LEU A 66 6.97 -9.46 -1.74
CA LEU A 66 8.23 -9.66 -1.04
C LEU A 66 8.00 -9.87 0.46
N ALA A 67 7.14 -9.06 1.09
CA ALA A 67 6.77 -9.24 2.49
C ALA A 67 6.16 -10.63 2.75
N TYR A 68 5.27 -11.11 1.88
CA TYR A 68 4.72 -12.46 1.98
C TYR A 68 5.77 -13.55 1.78
N ALA A 69 6.68 -13.40 0.82
CA ALA A 69 7.75 -14.35 0.58
C ALA A 69 8.71 -14.45 1.78
N LEU A 70 9.09 -13.30 2.35
CA LEU A 70 9.91 -13.23 3.56
C LEU A 70 9.20 -13.84 4.77
N GLY A 71 7.91 -13.53 4.95
CA GLY A 71 7.09 -14.12 6.01
C GLY A 71 6.96 -15.63 5.89
N ALA A 72 6.71 -16.16 4.69
CA ALA A 72 6.71 -17.60 4.42
C ALA A 72 8.07 -18.23 4.73
N GLY A 73 9.16 -17.55 4.39
CA GLY A 73 10.52 -17.97 4.74
C GLY A 73 10.73 -18.12 6.25
N ILE A 74 10.27 -17.15 7.05
CA ILE A 74 10.33 -17.23 8.52
C ILE A 74 9.49 -18.38 9.04
N VAL A 75 8.27 -18.57 8.53
CA VAL A 75 7.41 -19.68 8.97
C VAL A 75 8.08 -21.02 8.68
N LEU A 76 8.63 -21.19 7.48
CA LEU A 76 9.36 -22.41 7.12
C LEU A 76 10.60 -22.62 8.00
N GLN A 77 11.33 -21.54 8.30
CA GLN A 77 12.46 -21.57 9.21
C GLN A 77 12.05 -22.01 10.62
N LEU A 78 10.95 -21.46 11.16
CA LEU A 78 10.41 -21.84 12.46
C LEU A 78 9.96 -23.30 12.49
N VAL A 79 9.29 -23.80 11.44
CA VAL A 79 8.91 -25.21 11.33
C VAL A 79 10.16 -26.10 11.31
N ALA A 80 11.20 -25.70 10.57
CA ALA A 80 12.48 -26.40 10.56
C ALA A 80 13.12 -26.44 11.97
N THR A 81 13.03 -25.35 12.74
CA THR A 81 13.49 -25.30 14.14
C THR A 81 12.86 -26.39 15.02
N PHE A 82 11.57 -26.66 14.84
CA PHE A 82 10.84 -27.65 15.64
C PHE A 82 10.96 -29.09 15.13
N THR A 83 11.32 -29.27 13.86
CA THR A 83 11.37 -30.60 13.21
C THR A 83 12.80 -31.13 13.06
N ALA A 84 13.79 -30.25 12.96
CA ALA A 84 15.20 -30.62 12.95
C ALA A 84 15.76 -30.58 14.37
N SER A 85 16.62 -31.55 14.71
CA SER A 85 17.37 -31.56 15.97
C SER A 85 18.51 -30.53 15.93
N LEU A 86 18.15 -29.25 15.96
CA LEU A 86 19.08 -28.12 15.96
C LEU A 86 19.68 -27.91 17.36
N SER A 87 20.88 -27.32 17.41
CA SER A 87 21.50 -26.95 18.68
C SER A 87 20.75 -25.77 19.32
N SER A 88 20.80 -25.66 20.65
CA SER A 88 20.17 -24.53 21.37
C SER A 88 20.69 -23.17 20.91
N VAL A 89 21.94 -23.10 20.45
CA VAL A 89 22.56 -21.89 19.90
C VAL A 89 21.90 -21.52 18.57
N ASP A 90 21.71 -22.48 17.67
CA ASP A 90 21.08 -22.23 16.36
C ASP A 90 19.63 -21.78 16.52
N ILE A 91 18.89 -22.43 17.43
CA ILE A 91 17.51 -22.04 17.76
C ILE A 91 17.45 -20.59 18.23
N THR A 92 18.37 -20.19 19.10
CA THR A 92 18.42 -18.81 19.64
C THR A 92 18.68 -17.80 18.53
N TRP A 93 19.67 -18.06 17.66
CA TRP A 93 19.96 -17.21 16.51
C TRP A 93 18.80 -17.10 15.54
N MET A 94 18.10 -18.21 15.26
CA MET A 94 16.92 -18.21 14.40
C MET A 94 15.78 -17.37 14.99
N LEU A 95 15.49 -17.51 16.29
CA LEU A 95 14.44 -16.73 16.95
C LEU A 95 14.74 -15.24 16.94
N ILE A 96 15.98 -14.85 17.23
CA ILE A 96 16.41 -13.46 17.15
C ILE A 96 16.20 -12.94 15.72
N SER A 97 16.69 -13.67 14.71
CA SER A 97 16.53 -13.28 13.30
C SER A 97 15.06 -13.12 12.89
N ALA A 98 14.18 -14.02 13.34
CA ALA A 98 12.74 -13.95 13.07
C ALA A 98 12.11 -12.69 13.68
N VAL A 99 12.43 -12.37 14.93
CA VAL A 99 11.90 -11.17 15.62
C VAL A 99 12.33 -9.90 14.90
N PHE A 100 13.62 -9.78 14.54
CA PHE A 100 14.12 -8.61 13.81
C PHE A 100 13.44 -8.49 12.44
N SER A 101 13.31 -9.60 11.72
CA SER A 101 12.73 -9.61 10.38
C SER A 101 11.23 -9.33 10.36
N ALA A 102 10.49 -9.71 11.40
CA ALA A 102 9.04 -9.51 11.49
C ALA A 102 8.64 -8.03 11.35
N LEU A 103 9.40 -7.13 12.00
CA LEU A 103 9.13 -5.69 11.93
C LEU A 103 9.30 -5.16 10.50
N VAL A 104 10.34 -5.59 9.80
CA VAL A 104 10.60 -5.16 8.43
C VAL A 104 9.56 -5.70 7.47
N ILE A 105 9.15 -6.95 7.65
CA ILE A 105 8.07 -7.56 6.85
C ILE A 105 6.77 -6.77 7.03
N PHE A 106 6.44 -6.40 8.25
CA PHE A 106 5.26 -5.57 8.53
C PHE A 106 5.35 -4.22 7.83
N ILE A 107 6.49 -3.53 7.93
CA ILE A 107 6.71 -2.25 7.24
C ILE A 107 6.59 -2.40 5.72
N LEU A 108 7.21 -3.43 5.13
CA LEU A 108 7.12 -3.67 3.67
C LEU A 108 5.71 -4.01 3.23
N HIS A 109 4.95 -4.76 4.05
CA HIS A 109 3.56 -5.08 3.78
C HIS A 109 2.70 -3.81 3.75
N GLN A 110 2.87 -2.93 4.74
CA GLN A 110 2.18 -1.65 4.79
C GLN A 110 2.62 -0.72 3.67
N TYR A 111 3.92 -0.63 3.38
CA TYR A 111 4.46 0.17 2.29
C TYR A 111 3.90 -0.27 0.92
N GLY A 112 3.72 -1.58 0.73
CA GLY A 112 3.12 -2.15 -0.48
C GLY A 112 1.60 -2.03 -0.57
N ASP A 113 0.93 -1.35 0.37
CA ASP A 113 -0.50 -1.11 0.28
C ASP A 113 -0.80 0.00 -0.75
N ARG A 114 -1.64 -0.31 -1.73
CA ARG A 114 -1.95 0.57 -2.85
C ARG A 114 -2.87 1.72 -2.43
N ASP A 115 -3.66 1.52 -1.38
CA ASP A 115 -4.62 2.48 -0.86
C ASP A 115 -3.93 3.55 0.01
N GLN A 116 -2.88 4.17 -0.53
CA GLN A 116 -2.08 5.23 0.09
C GLN A 116 -1.75 6.30 -0.94
N GLU A 117 -1.72 7.56 -0.51
CA GLU A 117 -1.42 8.70 -1.38
C GLU A 117 -0.02 8.63 -1.99
N LEU A 118 0.92 7.97 -1.31
CA LEU A 118 2.27 7.67 -1.78
C LEU A 118 2.32 7.10 -3.21
N TRP A 119 1.32 6.29 -3.57
CA TRP A 119 1.24 5.61 -4.86
C TRP A 119 0.32 6.30 -5.86
N ALA A 120 -0.32 7.40 -5.46
CA ALA A 120 -1.24 8.14 -6.29
C ALA A 120 -0.49 9.13 -7.19
N THR A 121 -1.02 9.37 -8.39
CA THR A 121 -0.50 10.44 -9.25
C THR A 121 -0.93 11.81 -8.75
N PRO A 122 -0.27 12.91 -9.15
CA PRO A 122 -0.70 14.26 -8.78
C PRO A 122 -2.16 14.57 -9.15
N GLU A 123 -2.62 14.04 -10.29
CA GLU A 123 -4.02 14.19 -10.73
C GLU A 123 -4.98 13.43 -9.81
N GLU A 124 -4.62 12.22 -9.39
CA GLU A 124 -5.42 11.42 -8.45
C GLU A 124 -5.47 12.09 -7.07
N ILE A 125 -4.36 12.69 -6.62
CA ILE A 125 -4.31 13.46 -5.36
C ILE A 125 -5.25 14.67 -5.42
N GLU A 126 -5.22 15.41 -6.53
CA GLU A 126 -6.10 16.57 -6.72
C GLU A 126 -7.58 16.15 -6.80
N GLY A 127 -7.89 15.06 -7.52
CA GLY A 127 -9.24 14.49 -7.54
C GLY A 127 -9.70 14.05 -6.14
N GLY A 128 -8.80 13.44 -5.36
CA GLY A 128 -9.05 13.11 -3.97
C GLY A 128 -9.34 14.33 -3.09
N ARG A 129 -8.59 15.42 -3.28
CA ARG A 129 -8.80 16.70 -2.56
C ARG A 129 -10.20 17.26 -2.84
N VAL A 130 -10.61 17.31 -4.11
CA VAL A 130 -11.94 17.79 -4.52
C VAL A 130 -13.05 16.93 -3.91
N LEU A 131 -12.92 15.61 -3.98
CA LEU A 131 -13.88 14.69 -3.33
C LEU A 131 -13.94 14.91 -1.81
N GLY A 132 -12.80 15.13 -1.16
CA GLY A 132 -12.72 15.40 0.27
C GLY A 132 -13.45 16.68 0.67
N GLU A 133 -13.30 17.75 -0.11
CA GLU A 133 -14.01 19.00 0.09
C GLU A 133 -15.52 18.81 -0.06
N LEU A 134 -15.96 18.11 -1.11
CA LEU A 134 -17.38 17.83 -1.32
C LEU A 134 -17.97 16.93 -0.22
N LEU A 135 -17.24 15.90 0.21
CA LEU A 135 -17.66 14.99 1.30
C LEU A 135 -17.67 15.67 2.68
N SER A 136 -16.90 16.74 2.86
CA SER A 136 -16.95 17.56 4.08
C SER A 136 -18.21 18.41 4.16
N GLN A 137 -18.77 18.79 3.00
CA GLN A 137 -20.00 19.57 2.88
C GLN A 137 -21.24 18.66 2.88
N GLN A 138 -21.14 17.46 2.31
CA GLN A 138 -22.23 16.48 2.21
C GLN A 138 -21.72 15.09 2.56
N GLN A 139 -22.37 14.40 3.50
CA GLN A 139 -21.91 13.06 3.95
C GLN A 139 -21.95 11.97 2.87
N GLU A 140 -22.76 12.19 1.83
CA GLU A 140 -23.01 11.26 0.74
C GLU A 140 -23.09 12.02 -0.58
N LEU A 141 -22.33 11.57 -1.58
CA LEU A 141 -22.30 12.13 -2.93
C LEU A 141 -22.77 11.07 -3.91
N VAL A 142 -23.90 11.34 -4.56
CA VAL A 142 -24.44 10.48 -5.61
C VAL A 142 -24.23 11.14 -6.97
N MET A 143 -23.60 10.44 -7.90
CA MET A 143 -23.47 10.84 -9.29
C MET A 143 -24.03 9.78 -10.21
N GLU A 144 -24.77 10.24 -11.20
CA GLU A 144 -25.26 9.41 -12.28
C GLU A 144 -24.83 10.04 -13.60
N LYS A 145 -24.31 9.22 -14.50
CA LYS A 145 -23.96 9.64 -15.85
C LYS A 145 -24.31 8.55 -16.83
N GLN A 146 -24.93 8.95 -17.92
CA GLN A 146 -25.21 8.10 -19.06
C GLN A 146 -24.43 8.62 -20.26
N GLU A 147 -23.62 7.77 -20.86
CA GLU A 147 -22.80 8.07 -22.02
C GLU A 147 -22.96 6.96 -23.06
N GLN A 148 -23.72 7.26 -24.12
CA GLN A 148 -24.09 6.32 -25.19
C GLN A 148 -24.69 5.01 -24.65
N ASP A 149 -23.91 3.95 -24.60
CA ASP A 149 -24.27 2.58 -24.19
C ASP A 149 -23.73 2.22 -22.79
N ARG A 150 -23.28 3.22 -22.02
CA ARG A 150 -22.77 3.07 -20.66
C ARG A 150 -23.56 3.95 -19.71
N GLN A 151 -24.09 3.36 -18.65
CA GLN A 151 -24.65 4.09 -17.53
C GLN A 151 -23.86 3.74 -16.28
N ALA A 152 -23.55 4.74 -15.46
CA ALA A 152 -22.94 4.52 -14.17
C ALA A 152 -23.64 5.37 -13.11
N ILE A 153 -23.99 4.75 -12.00
CA ILE A 153 -24.42 5.40 -10.77
C ILE A 153 -23.35 5.10 -9.73
N VAL A 154 -22.73 6.15 -9.21
CA VAL A 154 -21.71 6.08 -8.18
C VAL A 154 -22.22 6.80 -6.96
N ASN A 155 -22.26 6.07 -5.84
CA ASN A 155 -22.55 6.63 -4.54
C ASN A 155 -21.28 6.56 -3.69
N VAL A 156 -20.82 7.71 -3.21
CA VAL A 156 -19.65 7.87 -2.36
C VAL A 156 -20.10 8.38 -1.00
N SER A 157 -19.73 7.69 0.08
CA SER A 157 -20.04 8.12 1.44
C SER A 157 -18.86 7.97 2.38
N LYS A 158 -18.77 8.82 3.40
CA LYS A 158 -17.81 8.64 4.49
C LYS A 158 -18.39 7.69 5.55
N VAL A 159 -17.71 6.59 5.84
CA VAL A 159 -18.12 5.58 6.84
C VAL A 159 -17.01 5.45 7.89
N GLY A 160 -17.17 6.17 9.00
CA GLY A 160 -16.13 6.27 10.04
C GLY A 160 -14.87 6.96 9.51
N GLU A 161 -13.72 6.27 9.60
CA GLU A 161 -12.42 6.74 9.11
C GLU A 161 -12.12 6.33 7.65
N ARG A 162 -13.08 5.69 6.97
CA ARG A 162 -12.92 5.23 5.58
C ARG A 162 -14.00 5.80 4.67
N TYR A 163 -13.77 5.65 3.37
CA TYR A 163 -14.68 6.05 2.31
C TYR A 163 -15.24 4.81 1.63
N ARG A 164 -16.52 4.83 1.32
CA ARG A 164 -17.23 3.74 0.65
C ARG A 164 -17.67 4.23 -0.71
N ALA A 165 -17.42 3.43 -1.75
CA ALA A 165 -17.94 3.64 -3.09
C ALA A 165 -18.84 2.47 -3.48
N SER A 166 -20.12 2.72 -3.70
CA SER A 166 -21.05 1.79 -4.32
C SER A 166 -21.23 2.18 -5.77
N VAL A 167 -20.86 1.29 -6.68
CA VAL A 167 -20.95 1.49 -8.13
C VAL A 167 -21.97 0.54 -8.70
N VAL A 168 -22.92 1.09 -9.44
CA VAL A 168 -23.81 0.35 -10.34
C VAL A 168 -23.46 0.81 -11.74
N ARG A 169 -22.98 -0.11 -12.59
CA ARG A 169 -22.70 0.19 -14.00
C ARG A 169 -23.50 -0.72 -14.90
N ALA A 170 -24.11 -0.14 -15.93
CA ALA A 170 -24.76 -0.87 -17.00
C ALA A 170 -23.97 -0.65 -18.30
N ARG A 171 -23.76 -1.73 -19.05
CA ARG A 171 -23.18 -1.71 -20.40
C ARG A 171 -23.97 -2.63 -21.31
N GLY A 172 -24.77 -2.06 -22.21
CA GLY A 172 -25.77 -2.82 -22.96
C GLY A 172 -26.75 -3.53 -22.01
N GLU A 173 -26.84 -4.86 -22.11
CA GLU A 173 -27.73 -5.70 -21.27
C GLU A 173 -27.11 -6.14 -19.94
N ALA A 174 -25.82 -5.89 -19.69
CA ALA A 174 -25.14 -6.31 -18.48
C ALA A 174 -25.11 -5.20 -17.43
N GLU A 175 -25.72 -5.44 -16.28
CA GLU A 175 -25.63 -4.60 -15.09
C GLU A 175 -24.69 -5.25 -14.06
N GLU A 176 -23.68 -4.51 -13.62
CA GLU A 176 -22.74 -4.92 -12.59
C GLU A 176 -22.82 -3.97 -11.40
N ARG A 177 -23.01 -4.55 -10.22
CA ARG A 177 -23.01 -3.83 -8.95
C ARG A 177 -21.87 -4.33 -8.08
N PHE A 178 -21.05 -3.41 -7.61
CA PHE A 178 -19.97 -3.70 -6.68
C PHE A 178 -19.76 -2.55 -5.72
N GLU A 179 -19.13 -2.88 -4.61
CA GLU A 179 -18.89 -1.97 -3.51
C GLU A 179 -17.47 -2.14 -3.03
N GLU A 180 -16.76 -1.02 -2.88
CA GLU A 180 -15.38 -1.01 -2.43
C GLU A 180 -15.18 0.04 -1.33
N HIS A 181 -14.19 -0.22 -0.48
CA HIS A 181 -13.84 0.64 0.65
C HIS A 181 -12.40 1.14 0.50
N PHE A 182 -12.20 2.42 0.75
CA PHE A 182 -10.93 3.12 0.56
C PHE A 182 -10.57 3.91 1.82
N SER A 183 -9.29 3.95 2.12
CA SER A 183 -8.69 4.76 3.19
C SER A 183 -8.14 6.06 2.60
N SER A 184 -7.71 6.05 1.33
CA SER A 184 -7.25 7.23 0.59
C SER A 184 -8.31 7.76 -0.38
N LEU A 185 -8.59 9.07 -0.31
CA LEU A 185 -9.47 9.75 -1.25
C LEU A 185 -8.91 9.76 -2.68
N SER A 186 -7.59 9.78 -2.83
CA SER A 186 -6.92 9.75 -4.14
C SER A 186 -7.14 8.40 -4.83
N THR A 187 -7.10 7.31 -4.07
CA THR A 187 -7.38 5.97 -4.60
C THR A 187 -8.85 5.81 -4.95
N LEU A 188 -9.75 6.38 -4.15
CA LEU A 188 -11.17 6.49 -4.49
C LEU A 188 -11.39 7.27 -5.79
N ALA A 189 -10.72 8.42 -5.96
CA ALA A 189 -10.82 9.22 -7.17
C ALA A 189 -10.40 8.42 -8.40
N PHE A 190 -9.23 7.81 -8.35
CA PHE A 190 -8.74 6.89 -9.39
C PHE A 190 -9.74 5.78 -9.70
N PHE A 191 -10.34 5.17 -8.68
CA PHE A 191 -11.29 4.08 -8.84
C PHE A 191 -12.54 4.53 -9.60
N ILE A 192 -13.12 5.68 -9.24
CA ILE A 192 -14.31 6.22 -9.90
C ILE A 192 -14.00 6.46 -11.39
N GLU A 193 -12.91 7.16 -11.70
CA GLU A 193 -12.57 7.51 -13.08
C GLU A 193 -12.19 6.31 -13.93
N LYS A 194 -11.56 5.29 -13.33
CA LYS A 194 -11.12 4.10 -14.06
C LYS A 194 -12.23 3.10 -14.33
N TYR A 195 -13.16 2.93 -13.39
CA TYR A 195 -14.17 1.86 -13.47
C TYR A 195 -15.55 2.36 -13.93
N THR A 196 -15.71 3.67 -14.11
CA THR A 196 -16.96 4.31 -14.55
C THR A 196 -16.71 5.31 -15.68
N CYS A 197 -17.77 5.89 -16.25
CA CYS A 197 -17.66 7.04 -17.18
C CYS A 197 -17.68 8.40 -16.46
N ILE A 198 -17.73 8.39 -15.13
CA ILE A 198 -17.83 9.58 -14.28
C ILE A 198 -16.43 10.08 -13.95
N THR A 199 -16.23 11.37 -14.13
CA THR A 199 -15.00 12.08 -13.75
C THR A 199 -15.19 12.79 -12.41
N ILE A 200 -14.11 13.09 -11.69
CA ILE A 200 -14.24 13.90 -10.48
C ILE A 200 -14.75 15.31 -10.79
N GLY A 201 -14.47 15.82 -11.99
CA GLY A 201 -15.06 17.06 -12.48
C GLY A 201 -16.59 17.03 -12.53
N ASP A 202 -17.22 15.87 -12.82
CA ASP A 202 -18.67 15.74 -12.84
C ASP A 202 -19.28 15.93 -11.43
N PHE A 203 -18.60 15.42 -10.38
CA PHE A 203 -18.96 15.70 -8.99
C PHE A 203 -18.80 17.19 -8.68
N GLY A 204 -17.65 17.77 -9.06
CA GLY A 204 -17.38 19.19 -8.91
C GLY A 204 -18.49 20.06 -9.52
N HIS A 205 -18.90 19.77 -10.75
CA HIS A 205 -19.96 20.53 -11.42
C HIS A 205 -21.33 20.37 -10.76
N LYS A 206 -21.73 19.16 -10.34
CA LYS A 206 -23.04 18.95 -9.69
C LYS A 206 -23.11 19.64 -8.33
N TYR A 207 -22.04 19.57 -7.54
CA TYR A 207 -22.04 20.00 -6.15
C TYR A 207 -21.48 21.42 -5.94
N ALA A 208 -20.69 21.98 -6.86
CA ALA A 208 -20.27 23.40 -6.81
C ALA A 208 -21.41 24.38 -7.15
N VAL A 209 -22.49 23.92 -7.79
CA VAL A 209 -23.64 24.76 -8.17
C VAL A 209 -24.69 24.89 -7.04
N SER A 210 -24.42 24.38 -5.83
CA SER A 210 -25.25 24.68 -4.65
C SER A 210 -24.62 25.69 -3.69
N PRO A 211 -24.61 26.99 -4.06
CA PRO A 211 -24.85 28.04 -3.09
C PRO A 211 -26.19 28.71 -3.43
N MET A 212 -27.32 28.08 -3.06
CA MET A 212 -28.66 28.71 -2.97
C MET A 212 -29.64 27.61 -2.52
N SER A 213 -30.59 27.81 -1.61
CA SER A 213 -31.40 28.99 -1.38
C SER A 213 -32.09 28.83 -0.01
N ILE A 214 -31.77 29.66 0.98
CA ILE A 214 -32.70 29.95 2.06
C ILE A 214 -33.25 31.35 1.74
N ALA A 215 -34.42 31.35 1.10
CA ALA A 215 -35.34 32.48 1.10
C ALA A 215 -36.43 32.17 2.13
#